data_AF-A0A7S2PTI1-F1
#
_entry.id   AF-A0A7S2PTI1-F1
#
_cell.length_a   1.000
_cell.length_b   1.000
_cell.length_c   1.000
_cell.angle_alpha   90.00
_cell.angle_beta   90.00
_cell.angle_gamma   90.00
#
_symmetry.space_group_name_H-M   'P 1'
#
loop_
_entity.id
_entity.type
_entity.pdbx_description
1 polymer ?
#
loop_
_entity_poly.entity_id
_entity_poly.type
_entity_poly.pdbx_seq_one_letter_code
_entity_poly.pdbx_strand_id
1 'polypeptide(L)'
;GRLPPPINFGAASIALGLKEPDKALPPEVRGAMGCPFDMNAYKDRGEVFGITRVTRRPELFGLMGVGLGGALLARTATQLCFYGIGPFVSFALLAAHTERTQRKFGELSAEKEAQTSLIPFWALLDGRQTWAAAAADLDPVNASTALCLGALAAARPPWLRLVR
;
A
#
# COMPACT_ATOMS: atom_id res chain seq x y z
N GLY A 1 15.43 -19.23 2.64
CA GLY A 1 14.08 -19.46 3.18
C GLY A 1 13.13 -18.53 2.47
N ARG A 2 12.00 -19.03 1.95
CA ARG A 2 10.96 -18.14 1.41
C ARG A 2 10.36 -17.37 2.59
N LEU A 3 10.43 -16.05 2.56
CA LEU A 3 9.83 -15.20 3.59
C LEU A 3 8.30 -15.39 3.55
N PRO A 4 7.63 -15.34 4.71
CA PRO A 4 6.19 -15.55 4.81
C PRO A 4 5.42 -14.50 4.00
N PRO A 5 4.16 -14.79 3.61
CA PRO A 5 3.33 -13.84 2.89
C PRO A 5 3.17 -12.52 3.65
N PRO A 6 2.92 -11.40 2.95
CA PRO A 6 2.79 -10.06 3.53
C PRO A 6 1.70 -9.93 4.60
N ILE A 7 0.74 -10.87 4.68
CA ILE A 7 -0.03 -11.13 5.91
C ILE A 7 0.50 -12.41 6.55
N ASN A 8 1.38 -12.25 7.52
CA ASN A 8 1.91 -13.38 8.28
C ASN A 8 1.00 -13.67 9.48
N PHE A 9 0.00 -14.52 9.31
CA PHE A 9 -0.84 -14.95 10.45
C PHE A 9 -0.02 -15.64 11.56
N GLY A 10 1.15 -16.21 11.24
CA GLY A 10 2.10 -16.72 12.24
C GLY A 10 2.69 -15.60 13.13
N ALA A 11 2.80 -14.38 12.58
CA ALA A 11 3.22 -13.19 13.34
C ALA A 11 2.17 -12.76 14.37
N ALA A 12 0.90 -13.17 14.26
CA ALA A 12 -0.13 -12.76 15.22
C ALA A 12 0.22 -13.20 16.65
N SER A 13 0.74 -14.41 16.82
CA SER A 13 1.20 -14.89 18.14
C SER A 13 2.34 -14.06 18.71
N ILE A 14 3.23 -13.55 17.86
CA ILE A 14 4.35 -12.69 18.25
C ILE A 14 3.87 -11.26 18.53
N ALA A 15 3.04 -10.70 17.65
CA ALA A 15 2.44 -9.38 17.78
C ALA A 15 1.57 -9.22 19.03
N LEU A 16 0.88 -10.30 19.43
CA LEU A 16 0.08 -10.35 20.66
C LEU A 16 0.90 -10.68 21.91
N GLY A 17 2.23 -10.83 21.80
CA GLY A 17 3.11 -11.14 22.92
C GLY A 17 2.97 -12.57 23.47
N LEU A 18 2.30 -13.47 22.74
CA LEU A 18 2.13 -14.87 23.14
C LEU A 18 3.38 -15.71 22.88
N LYS A 19 4.25 -15.27 21.97
CA LYS A 19 5.50 -15.95 21.61
C LYS A 19 6.60 -14.93 21.32
N GLU A 20 7.79 -15.12 21.89
CA GLU A 20 8.97 -14.31 21.54
C GLU A 20 9.65 -14.87 20.27
N PRO A 21 10.14 -14.00 19.38
CA PRO A 21 10.96 -14.41 18.24
C PRO A 21 12.32 -14.93 18.72
N ASP A 22 12.86 -15.94 18.04
CA ASP A 22 14.16 -16.53 18.38
C ASP A 22 15.26 -15.45 18.41
N LYS A 23 15.98 -15.35 19.53
CA LYS A 23 17.05 -14.38 19.76
C LYS A 23 18.28 -14.62 18.87
N ALA A 24 18.42 -15.82 18.31
CA ALA A 24 19.49 -16.14 17.36
C ALA A 24 19.32 -15.46 16.00
N LEU A 25 18.12 -14.96 15.68
CA LEU A 25 17.85 -14.31 14.40
C LEU A 25 18.37 -12.86 14.35
N PRO A 26 18.80 -12.38 13.17
CA PRO A 26 19.20 -10.98 12.99
C PRO A 26 18.10 -10.01 13.46
N PRO A 27 18.45 -8.85 14.05
CA PRO A 27 17.46 -7.89 14.56
C PRO A 27 16.40 -7.48 13.53
N GLU A 28 16.81 -7.30 12.27
CA GLU A 28 15.93 -6.97 11.14
C GLU A 28 14.86 -8.04 10.89
N VAL A 29 15.23 -9.32 10.96
CA VAL A 29 14.31 -10.46 10.78
C VAL A 29 13.39 -10.59 11.99
N ARG A 30 13.90 -10.34 13.21
CA ARG A 30 13.09 -10.38 14.43
C ARG A 30 11.98 -9.32 14.43
N GLY A 31 12.31 -8.10 14.00
CA GLY A 31 11.33 -7.02 13.86
C GLY A 31 10.26 -7.35 12.81
N ALA A 32 10.67 -7.91 11.68
CA ALA A 32 9.76 -8.34 10.61
C ALA A 32 8.78 -9.44 11.05
N MET A 33 9.22 -10.40 11.85
CA MET A 33 8.37 -11.49 12.35
C MET A 33 7.29 -11.05 13.35
N GLY A 34 7.45 -9.90 14.00
CA GLY A 34 6.43 -9.33 14.90
C GLY A 34 5.39 -8.49 14.18
N CYS A 35 5.65 -8.11 12.92
CA CYS A 35 4.70 -7.33 12.14
C CYS A 35 3.78 -8.27 11.35
N PRO A 36 2.45 -8.16 11.52
CA PRO A 36 1.52 -8.85 10.63
C PRO A 36 1.63 -8.34 9.17
N PHE A 37 2.32 -7.21 8.95
CA PHE A 37 2.57 -6.59 7.65
C PHE A 37 4.08 -6.40 7.43
N ASP A 38 4.78 -7.44 7.00
CA ASP A 38 6.21 -7.35 6.69
C ASP A 38 6.43 -6.69 5.31
N MET A 39 6.67 -5.37 5.31
CA MET A 39 6.97 -4.63 4.07
C MET A 39 8.39 -4.87 3.54
N ASN A 40 9.25 -5.54 4.31
CA ASN A 40 10.61 -5.89 3.90
C ASN A 40 10.73 -7.32 3.38
N ALA A 41 9.62 -8.08 3.33
CA ALA A 41 9.59 -9.49 2.92
C ALA A 41 10.19 -9.77 1.52
N TYR A 42 10.37 -8.73 0.71
CA TYR A 42 10.81 -8.84 -0.68
C TYR A 42 11.97 -7.90 -1.04
N LYS A 43 12.76 -7.46 -0.04
CA LYS A 43 13.90 -6.54 -0.27
C LYS A 43 14.89 -7.03 -1.34
N ASP A 44 15.01 -8.35 -1.51
CA ASP A 44 15.93 -8.98 -2.46
C ASP A 44 15.43 -8.96 -3.92
N ARG A 45 14.17 -8.56 -4.17
CA ARG A 45 13.56 -8.52 -5.52
C ARG A 45 13.88 -7.23 -6.29
N GLY A 46 14.77 -6.40 -5.77
CA GLY A 46 15.11 -5.09 -6.32
C GLY A 46 14.15 -3.99 -5.87
N GLU A 47 14.21 -2.84 -6.55
CA GLU A 47 13.40 -1.66 -6.20
C GLU A 47 12.10 -1.52 -7.01
N VAL A 48 11.95 -2.34 -8.07
CA VAL A 48 10.77 -2.40 -8.95
C VAL A 48 10.09 -3.75 -8.83
N PHE A 49 9.31 -3.92 -7.77
CA PHE A 49 8.52 -5.12 -7.50
C PHE A 49 7.17 -4.80 -6.83
N GLY A 50 6.20 -5.68 -6.97
CA GLY A 50 4.90 -5.54 -6.31
C GLY A 50 4.21 -4.24 -6.67
N ILE A 51 3.69 -3.55 -5.65
CA ILE A 51 2.91 -2.32 -5.84
C ILE A 51 3.73 -1.16 -6.44
N THR A 52 5.07 -1.22 -6.36
CA THR A 52 5.94 -0.21 -6.99
C THR A 52 5.89 -0.25 -8.52
N ARG A 53 5.47 -1.39 -9.12
CA ARG A 53 5.18 -1.50 -10.57
C ARG A 53 3.98 -0.64 -10.98
N VAL A 54 3.03 -0.41 -10.07
CA VAL A 54 1.83 0.39 -10.33
C VAL A 54 2.15 1.87 -10.22
N THR A 55 2.85 2.28 -9.16
CA THR A 55 3.32 3.66 -8.93
C THR A 55 4.59 3.63 -8.08
N ARG A 56 5.47 4.61 -8.27
CA ARG A 56 6.66 4.82 -7.43
C ARG A 56 6.36 5.25 -6.01
N ARG A 57 5.15 5.77 -5.76
CA ARG A 57 4.69 6.30 -4.46
C ARG A 57 3.44 5.59 -3.97
N PRO A 58 3.46 4.25 -3.85
CA PRO A 58 2.27 3.49 -3.48
C PRO A 58 1.71 3.93 -2.12
N GLU A 59 2.56 4.34 -1.18
CA GLU A 59 2.17 4.83 0.14
C GLU A 59 1.35 6.12 0.07
N LEU A 60 1.78 7.09 -0.75
CA LEU A 60 1.10 8.38 -0.87
C LEU A 60 -0.18 8.26 -1.68
N PHE A 61 -0.17 7.47 -2.76
CA PHE A 61 -1.37 7.20 -3.53
C PHE A 61 -2.38 6.32 -2.79
N GLY A 62 -1.92 5.44 -1.89
CA GLY A 62 -2.78 4.71 -0.97
C GLY A 62 -3.52 5.65 -0.01
N LEU A 63 -2.81 6.59 0.62
CA LEU A 63 -3.40 7.60 1.50
C LEU A 63 -4.32 8.57 0.74
N MET A 64 -3.94 8.95 -0.48
CA MET A 64 -4.81 9.70 -1.39
C MET A 64 -6.10 8.93 -1.68
N GLY A 65 -6.02 7.61 -1.90
CA GLY A 65 -7.17 6.73 -2.11
C GLY A 65 -8.10 6.65 -0.89
N VAL A 66 -7.54 6.65 0.33
CA VAL A 66 -8.33 6.76 1.57
C VAL A 66 -9.11 8.08 1.60
N GLY A 67 -8.46 9.19 1.24
CA GLY A 67 -9.12 10.48 1.08
C GLY A 67 -10.25 10.44 0.05
N LEU A 68 -10.01 9.85 -1.12
CA LEU A 68 -11.06 9.69 -2.12
C LEU A 68 -12.25 8.86 -1.59
N GLY A 69 -11.99 7.77 -0.87
CA GLY A 69 -13.02 6.99 -0.20
C GLY A 69 -13.79 7.80 0.84
N GLY A 70 -13.08 8.61 1.65
CA GLY A 70 -13.68 9.52 2.62
C GLY A 70 -14.58 10.57 1.95
N ALA A 71 -14.18 11.10 0.80
CA ALA A 71 -14.99 12.03 0.01
C ALA A 71 -16.28 11.38 -0.50
N LEU A 72 -16.21 10.15 -1.00
CA LEU A 72 -17.38 9.41 -1.49
C LEU A 72 -18.36 9.03 -0.37
N LEU A 73 -17.87 8.89 0.86
CA LEU A 73 -18.68 8.55 2.03
C LEU A 73 -19.13 9.77 2.85
N ALA A 74 -18.59 10.95 2.56
CA ALA A 74 -18.88 12.17 3.31
C ALA A 74 -20.35 12.58 3.19
N ARG A 75 -20.95 12.95 4.33
CA ARG A 75 -22.34 13.42 4.41
C ARG A 75 -22.45 14.91 4.73
N THR A 76 -21.35 15.54 5.12
CA THR A 76 -21.27 16.96 5.43
C THR A 76 -20.09 17.58 4.69
N ALA A 77 -20.15 18.89 4.45
CA ALA A 77 -19.04 19.64 3.87
C ALA A 77 -17.77 19.52 4.73
N THR A 78 -17.90 19.51 6.06
CA THR A 78 -16.75 19.32 6.96
C THR A 78 -16.10 17.96 6.76
N GLN A 79 -16.89 16.88 6.69
CA GLN A 79 -16.34 15.54 6.42
C GLN A 79 -15.67 15.47 5.05
N LEU A 80 -16.32 16.05 4.03
CA LEU A 80 -15.78 16.11 2.68
C LEU A 80 -14.44 16.86 2.64
N CYS A 81 -14.32 17.99 3.33
CA CYS A 81 -13.09 18.77 3.36
C CYS A 81 -11.98 18.07 4.15
N PHE A 82 -12.26 17.60 5.37
CA PHE A 82 -11.23 17.10 6.28
C PHE A 82 -10.82 15.65 6.02
N TYR A 83 -11.76 14.78 5.63
CA TYR A 83 -11.49 13.37 5.40
C TYR A 83 -11.53 12.99 3.91
N GLY A 84 -11.96 13.92 3.05
CA GLY A 84 -12.06 13.74 1.61
C GLY A 84 -10.99 14.48 0.82
N ILE A 85 -11.37 15.67 0.37
CA ILE A 85 -10.60 16.54 -0.54
C ILE A 85 -9.25 16.94 0.08
N GLY A 86 -9.21 17.30 1.36
CA GLY A 86 -7.99 17.72 2.04
C GLY A 86 -6.88 16.67 1.92
N PRO A 87 -7.06 15.45 2.46
CA PRO A 87 -6.11 14.36 2.31
C PRO A 87 -5.78 14.05 0.84
N PHE A 88 -6.78 13.99 -0.04
CA PHE A 88 -6.56 13.74 -1.46
C PHE A 88 -5.57 14.73 -2.09
N VAL A 89 -5.81 16.03 -1.92
CA VAL A 89 -4.95 17.09 -2.48
C VAL A 89 -3.58 17.09 -1.80
N SER A 90 -3.55 17.01 -0.46
CA SER A 90 -2.30 17.04 0.30
C SER A 90 -1.35 15.90 -0.11
N PHE A 91 -1.85 14.67 -0.24
CA PHE A 91 -1.01 13.52 -0.62
C PHE A 91 -0.62 13.53 -2.10
N ALA A 92 -1.47 14.07 -3.00
CA ALA A 92 -1.09 14.29 -4.40
C ALA A 92 0.06 15.31 -4.51
N LEU A 93 -0.03 16.44 -3.81
CA LEU A 93 1.02 17.46 -3.77
C LEU A 93 2.30 16.92 -3.13
N LEU A 94 2.18 16.19 -2.02
CA LEU A 94 3.31 15.57 -1.34
C LEU A 94 4.02 14.56 -2.26
N ALA A 95 3.27 13.76 -3.04
CA ALA A 95 3.85 12.81 -3.98
C ALA A 95 4.67 13.52 -5.06
N ALA A 96 4.12 14.58 -5.66
CA ALA A 96 4.84 15.39 -6.65
C ALA A 96 6.06 16.11 -6.05
N HIS A 97 5.93 16.63 -4.83
CA HIS A 97 7.02 17.30 -4.12
C HIS A 97 8.18 16.34 -3.82
N THR A 98 7.89 15.22 -3.17
CA THR A 98 8.91 14.21 -2.81
C THR A 98 9.58 13.65 -4.06
N GLU A 99 8.84 13.46 -5.15
CA GLU A 99 9.41 13.06 -6.45
C GLU A 99 10.44 14.07 -6.96
N ARG A 100 10.08 15.36 -6.98
CA ARG A 100 10.98 16.43 -7.39
C ARG A 100 12.22 16.49 -6.51
N THR A 101 12.05 16.33 -5.20
CA THR A 101 13.13 16.34 -4.22
C THR A 101 14.09 15.18 -4.45
N GLN A 102 13.59 13.94 -4.58
CA GLN A 102 14.45 12.77 -4.82
C GLN A 102 15.20 12.86 -6.16
N ARG A 103 14.56 13.36 -7.22
CA ARG A 103 15.25 13.65 -8.49
C ARG A 103 16.36 14.69 -8.32
N LYS A 104 16.09 15.77 -7.59
CA LYS A 104 17.06 16.86 -7.36
C LYS A 104 18.31 16.38 -6.61
N PHE A 105 18.14 15.47 -5.65
CA PHE A 105 19.23 14.98 -4.81
C PHE A 105 19.84 13.65 -5.31
N GLY A 106 19.38 13.11 -6.44
CA GLY A 106 19.89 11.87 -7.01
C GLY A 106 19.53 10.61 -6.22
N GLU A 107 18.51 10.68 -5.37
CA GLU A 107 18.01 9.54 -4.58
C GLU A 107 17.07 8.63 -5.40
N LEU A 108 16.58 9.12 -6.54
CA LEU A 108 15.81 8.32 -7.49
C LEU A 108 16.78 7.65 -8.47
N SER A 109 16.88 6.33 -8.39
CA SER A 109 17.67 5.53 -9.31
C SER A 109 17.16 5.61 -10.75
N ALA A 110 18.10 5.45 -11.71
CA ALA A 110 17.77 5.43 -13.12
C ALA A 110 16.88 4.23 -13.52
N GLU A 111 17.07 3.07 -12.88
CA GLU A 111 16.27 1.88 -13.13
C GLU A 111 14.81 2.09 -12.71
N LYS A 112 14.57 2.49 -11.45
CA LYS A 112 13.23 2.84 -10.98
C LYS A 112 12.61 3.89 -11.88
N GLU A 113 13.34 4.94 -12.25
CA GLU A 113 12.80 5.99 -13.12
C GLU A 113 12.41 5.50 -14.52
N ALA A 114 13.23 4.65 -15.13
CA ALA A 114 12.95 4.10 -16.44
C ALA A 114 11.76 3.14 -16.44
N GLN A 115 11.54 2.41 -15.35
CA GLN A 115 10.56 1.31 -15.31
C GLN A 115 9.22 1.66 -14.67
N THR A 116 9.07 2.82 -14.04
CA THR A 116 7.87 3.12 -13.24
C THR A 116 7.37 4.55 -13.47
N SER A 117 6.21 4.87 -12.89
CA SER A 117 5.58 6.19 -13.00
C SER A 117 5.19 6.73 -11.64
N LEU A 118 5.12 8.06 -11.52
CA LEU A 118 4.48 8.68 -10.36
C LEU A 118 2.97 8.37 -10.36
N ILE A 119 2.31 8.52 -11.51
CA ILE A 119 0.86 8.31 -11.64
C ILE A 119 0.55 6.80 -11.65
N PRO A 120 -0.35 6.31 -10.79
CA PRO A 120 -0.76 4.91 -10.75
C PRO A 120 -1.17 4.37 -12.12
N PHE A 121 -0.74 3.14 -12.41
CA PHE A 121 -1.00 2.38 -13.64
C PHE A 121 -0.41 2.96 -14.92
N TRP A 122 0.11 4.18 -14.90
CA TRP A 122 0.60 4.82 -16.13
C TRP A 122 1.76 4.04 -16.77
N ALA A 123 2.66 3.47 -15.96
CA ALA A 123 3.75 2.62 -16.44
C ALA A 123 3.28 1.30 -17.07
N LEU A 124 2.07 0.83 -16.71
CA LEU A 124 1.46 -0.35 -17.33
C LEU A 124 0.78 0.01 -18.65
N LEU A 125 0.21 1.21 -18.74
CA LEU A 125 -0.45 1.71 -19.94
C LEU A 125 0.53 2.08 -21.05
N ASP A 126 1.71 2.60 -20.70
CA ASP A 126 2.76 2.98 -21.66
C ASP A 126 3.75 1.85 -21.98
N GLY A 127 3.55 0.66 -21.39
CA GLY A 127 4.32 -0.54 -21.69
C GLY A 127 5.67 -0.64 -20.98
N ARG A 128 6.02 0.28 -20.07
CA ARG A 128 7.23 0.16 -19.22
C ARG A 128 7.14 -0.99 -18.22
N GLN A 129 5.92 -1.39 -17.86
CA GLN A 129 5.60 -2.56 -17.05
C GLN A 129 4.60 -3.46 -17.78
N THR A 130 4.57 -4.74 -17.41
CA THR A 130 3.60 -5.70 -17.96
C THR A 130 2.54 -6.07 -16.91
N TRP A 131 1.31 -6.23 -17.37
CA TRP A 131 0.21 -6.71 -16.53
C TRP A 131 0.48 -8.12 -15.98
N ALA A 132 1.18 -8.97 -16.74
CA ALA A 132 1.57 -10.29 -16.31
C ALA A 132 2.52 -10.25 -15.10
N ALA A 133 3.52 -9.35 -15.10
CA ALA A 133 4.42 -9.17 -13.96
C ALA A 133 3.70 -8.61 -12.74
N ALA A 134 2.81 -7.62 -12.93
CA ALA A 134 2.01 -7.08 -11.84
C ALA A 134 1.06 -8.13 -11.22
N ALA A 135 0.46 -8.99 -12.05
CA ALA A 135 -0.40 -10.08 -11.59
C ALA A 135 0.38 -11.17 -10.85
N ALA A 136 1.62 -11.46 -11.29
CA ALA A 136 2.48 -12.44 -10.62
C ALA A 136 2.91 -12.00 -9.21
N ASP A 137 2.94 -10.69 -8.95
CA ASP A 137 3.24 -10.13 -7.63
C ASP A 137 1.99 -9.93 -6.75
N LEU A 138 0.78 -10.23 -7.26
CA LEU A 138 -0.46 -10.08 -6.52
C LEU A 138 -0.53 -11.13 -5.40
N ASP A 139 -0.72 -10.69 -4.16
CA ASP A 139 -1.08 -11.59 -3.07
C ASP A 139 -2.60 -11.88 -3.13
N PRO A 140 -3.01 -13.13 -3.41
CA PRO A 140 -4.42 -13.47 -3.52
C PRO A 140 -5.20 -13.31 -2.21
N VAL A 141 -4.55 -13.43 -1.04
CA VAL A 141 -5.17 -13.24 0.27
C VAL A 141 -5.47 -11.75 0.49
N ASN A 142 -4.54 -10.87 0.13
CA ASN A 142 -4.76 -9.42 0.24
C ASN A 142 -5.86 -8.97 -0.72
N ALA A 143 -5.81 -9.44 -1.96
CA ALA A 143 -6.79 -9.10 -2.98
C ALA A 143 -8.20 -9.57 -2.60
N SER A 144 -8.34 -10.82 -2.16
CA SER A 144 -9.63 -11.37 -1.72
C SER A 144 -10.15 -10.67 -0.48
N THR A 145 -9.30 -10.38 0.50
CA THR A 145 -9.69 -9.62 1.72
C THR A 145 -10.22 -8.24 1.35
N ALA A 146 -9.53 -7.50 0.48
CA ALA A 146 -9.97 -6.19 0.02
C ALA A 146 -11.31 -6.24 -0.72
N LEU A 147 -11.50 -7.23 -1.61
CA LEU A 147 -12.76 -7.44 -2.32
C LEU A 147 -13.91 -7.79 -1.37
N CYS A 148 -13.69 -8.68 -0.40
CA CYS A 148 -14.68 -9.04 0.61
C CYS A 148 -15.09 -7.83 1.46
N LEU A 149 -14.13 -7.04 1.95
CA LEU A 149 -14.42 -5.83 2.73
C LEU A 149 -15.18 -4.80 1.89
N GLY A 150 -14.79 -4.60 0.63
CA GLY A 150 -15.51 -3.73 -0.30
C GLY A 150 -16.94 -4.18 -0.55
N ALA A 151 -17.16 -5.48 -0.77
CA ALA A 151 -18.48 -6.07 -0.95
C ALA A 151 -19.35 -5.92 0.30
N LEU A 152 -18.80 -6.18 1.50
CA LEU A 152 -19.50 -5.98 2.77
C LEU A 152 -19.87 -4.52 3.00
N ALA A 153 -18.98 -3.58 2.66
CA ALA A 153 -19.26 -2.15 2.74
C ALA A 153 -20.38 -1.74 1.78
N ALA A 154 -20.39 -2.26 0.55
CA ALA A 154 -21.43 -2.01 -0.44
C ALA A 154 -22.79 -2.63 -0.06
N ALA A 155 -22.76 -3.84 0.49
CA ALA A 155 -23.94 -4.59 0.94
C ALA A 155 -24.52 -4.09 2.26
N ARG A 156 -23.93 -3.05 2.89
CA ARG A 156 -24.42 -2.54 4.18
C ARG A 156 -25.91 -2.19 4.11
N PRO A 157 -26.74 -2.82 4.98
CA PRO A 157 -28.17 -2.57 5.02
C PRO A 157 -28.51 -1.10 5.26
N PRO A 158 -29.64 -0.59 4.73
CA PRO A 158 -30.04 0.81 4.88
C PRO A 158 -30.09 1.27 6.33
N TRP A 159 -30.47 0.42 7.28
CA TRP A 159 -30.55 0.76 8.70
C TRP A 159 -29.19 0.93 9.38
N LEU A 160 -28.14 0.24 8.93
CA LEU A 160 -26.76 0.51 9.38
C LEU A 160 -26.21 1.81 8.77
N ARG A 161 -26.85 2.34 7.73
CA ARG A 161 -26.58 3.71 7.24
C ARG A 161 -27.25 4.77 8.13
N LEU A 162 -28.22 4.37 8.96
CA LEU A 162 -29.00 5.22 9.88
C LEU A 162 -28.48 5.21 11.33
N VAL A 163 -27.60 4.28 11.71
CA VAL A 163 -26.85 4.39 12.98
C VAL A 163 -25.86 5.54 12.78
N ARG A 164 -26.23 6.67 13.38
CA ARG A 164 -25.61 7.99 13.27
C ARG A 164 -24.60 8.21 14.36
#